data_AF-A0A957UG85-F1
#
_entry.id   AF-A0A957UG85-F1
#
_cell.length_a   1.000
_cell.length_b   1.000
_cell.length_c   1.000
_cell.angle_alpha   90.00
_cell.angle_beta   90.00
_cell.angle_gamma   90.00
#
_symmetry.space_group_name_H-M   'P 1'
#
loop_
_entity.id
_entity.type
_entity.pdbx_description
1 polymer ?
#
loop_
_entity_poly.entity_id
_entity_poly.type
_entity_poly.pdbx_seq_one_letter_code
_entity_poly.pdbx_strand_id
1 'polypeptide(L)'
;GYLMVAALDLRHHNLIWMAPSAFNDTYTLMVRSDSFDPDIQNMEELADYMNANDAPLKLCVENEFYSRGDGLFSLQDFYGFAFQESNIEIVAYDQLYEGLRDELCDVAEGFSTDGRIAAWGFRNLDDSRQFFPTYHASPTIRGEVLEKYPQLQPILDALGPLLDNDTITRLNARIDLGADGERNTGDEEPVAQVAYSFARANRLLKLPTIIVASGSNTQQQLLGEVVAQLLMQSGYGVENKTGTLDGEALRQALEAGEIDIYPEDTTVALTNYAGLPTSALPSGAERTFALLQALDERSGIIWLTPSAFNAAKALVTGTNLADVDMTTISDLANYVNTSGVALNLCVEADFMAGESNMLDALEAEYGMTFSPDAVTVLPLSDIYEGLRNG
;
A
#
# COMPACT_ATOMS: atom_id res chain seq x y z
N GLY A 1 -12.82 30.94 18.95
CA GLY A 1 -13.36 31.04 17.58
C GLY A 1 -14.33 29.93 17.26
N TYR A 2 -13.83 28.69 17.11
CA TYR A 2 -14.58 27.54 16.58
C TYR A 2 -16.01 27.34 17.12
N LEU A 3 -16.21 27.22 18.44
CA LEU A 3 -17.53 26.96 19.02
C LEU A 3 -18.57 28.04 18.67
N MET A 4 -18.14 29.29 18.50
CA MET A 4 -19.02 30.39 18.13
C MET A 4 -19.49 30.26 16.68
N VAL A 5 -18.56 29.99 15.76
CA VAL A 5 -18.88 29.79 14.34
C VAL A 5 -19.80 28.59 14.18
N ALA A 6 -19.46 27.44 14.79
CA ALA A 6 -20.28 26.24 14.74
C ALA A 6 -21.71 26.47 15.26
N ALA A 7 -21.86 27.23 16.35
CA ALA A 7 -23.18 27.55 16.90
C ALA A 7 -24.00 28.51 16.01
N LEU A 8 -23.36 29.50 15.38
CA LEU A 8 -24.00 30.43 14.46
C LEU A 8 -24.46 29.71 13.19
N ASP A 9 -23.59 28.90 12.62
CA ASP A 9 -23.84 28.14 11.40
C ASP A 9 -24.94 27.09 11.59
N LEU A 10 -24.95 26.41 12.73
CA LEU A 10 -26.04 25.51 13.08
C LEU A 10 -27.36 26.26 13.17
N ARG A 11 -27.38 27.41 13.86
CA ARG A 11 -28.60 28.20 14.10
C ARG A 11 -29.17 28.83 12.83
N HIS A 12 -28.31 29.40 12.00
CA HIS A 12 -28.73 30.25 10.88
C HIS A 12 -28.74 29.52 9.53
N HIS A 13 -27.95 28.46 9.40
CA HIS A 13 -27.71 27.79 8.11
C HIS A 13 -27.91 26.27 8.16
N ASN A 14 -28.21 25.70 9.33
CA ASN A 14 -28.29 24.24 9.53
C ASN A 14 -27.02 23.53 9.05
N LEU A 15 -25.86 24.11 9.36
CA LEU A 15 -24.55 23.53 9.07
C LEU A 15 -23.94 22.99 10.37
N ILE A 16 -23.42 21.78 10.32
CA ILE A 16 -22.80 21.11 11.45
C ILE A 16 -21.30 21.00 11.17
N TRP A 17 -20.52 21.54 12.09
CA TRP A 17 -19.06 21.45 12.08
C TRP A 17 -18.63 20.20 12.87
N MET A 18 -17.82 19.35 12.25
CA MET A 18 -17.20 18.17 12.87
C MET A 18 -16.01 18.57 13.75
N ALA A 19 -15.41 17.64 14.48
CA ALA A 19 -14.23 17.90 15.30
C ALA A 19 -13.16 18.71 14.53
N PRO A 20 -12.66 19.83 15.09
CA PRO A 20 -11.65 20.64 14.43
C PRO A 20 -10.31 19.91 14.38
N SER A 21 -9.48 20.30 13.41
CA SER A 21 -8.08 19.90 13.32
C SER A 21 -7.31 20.32 14.57
N ALA A 22 -6.32 19.52 14.96
CA ALA A 22 -5.35 19.91 15.97
C ALA A 22 -4.39 21.01 15.45
N PHE A 23 -4.20 21.13 14.14
CA PHE A 23 -3.40 22.18 13.52
C PHE A 23 -4.12 23.53 13.55
N ASN A 24 -3.32 24.60 13.55
CA ASN A 24 -3.75 25.98 13.40
C ASN A 24 -2.97 26.60 12.23
N ASP A 25 -3.65 26.85 11.11
CA ASP A 25 -3.03 27.39 9.89
C ASP A 25 -3.08 28.91 9.88
N THR A 26 -2.29 29.51 10.76
CA THR A 26 -2.28 30.96 10.97
C THR A 26 -1.10 31.62 10.27
N TYR A 27 -1.24 32.91 9.99
CA TYR A 27 -0.10 33.76 9.65
C TYR A 27 0.96 33.68 10.74
N THR A 28 2.21 33.78 10.33
CA THR A 28 3.38 33.82 11.20
C THR A 28 4.48 34.68 10.57
N LEU A 29 5.44 35.09 11.38
CA LEU A 29 6.76 35.45 10.87
C LEU A 29 7.69 34.25 11.02
N MET A 30 8.52 34.01 10.01
CA MET A 30 9.47 32.90 9.95
C MET A 30 10.87 33.41 9.67
N VAL A 31 11.85 32.66 10.17
CA VAL A 31 13.29 32.96 10.07
C VAL A 31 14.07 31.70 9.72
N ARG A 32 15.27 31.84 9.17
CA ARG A 32 16.20 30.71 8.95
C ARG A 32 16.71 30.17 10.28
N SER A 33 16.63 28.86 10.51
CA SER A 33 17.03 28.28 11.81
C SER A 33 18.54 28.28 12.04
N ASP A 34 19.34 28.24 10.98
CA ASP A 34 20.80 28.07 11.03
C ASP A 34 21.59 29.39 11.18
N SER A 35 21.00 30.49 10.73
CA SER A 35 21.67 31.78 10.55
C SER A 35 21.01 32.91 11.33
N PHE A 36 19.78 32.73 11.81
CA PHE A 36 19.11 33.69 12.68
C PHE A 36 19.47 33.46 14.15
N ASP A 37 19.46 34.53 14.95
CA ASP A 37 19.80 34.48 16.38
C ASP A 37 18.95 33.41 17.09
N PRO A 38 19.57 32.38 17.70
CA PRO A 38 18.84 31.33 18.41
C PRO A 38 18.18 31.82 19.70
N ASP A 39 18.51 33.01 20.21
CA ASP A 39 17.86 33.59 21.38
C ASP A 39 16.54 34.30 21.05
N ILE A 40 16.22 34.52 19.76
CA ILE A 40 14.97 35.15 19.29
C ILE A 40 13.98 34.07 18.86
N GLN A 41 13.18 33.56 19.78
CA GLN A 41 12.20 32.48 19.57
C GLN A 41 10.77 33.00 19.37
N ASN A 42 10.45 34.19 19.88
CA ASN A 42 9.09 34.76 19.83
C ASN A 42 9.07 36.22 19.33
N MET A 43 7.86 36.73 19.11
CA MET A 43 7.64 38.10 18.62
C MET A 43 8.10 39.17 19.61
N GLU A 44 8.04 38.91 20.92
CA GLU A 44 8.55 39.83 21.94
C GLU A 44 10.07 39.98 21.89
N GLU A 45 10.81 38.87 21.76
CA GLU A 45 12.27 38.88 21.63
C GLU A 45 12.70 39.54 20.31
N LEU A 46 11.92 39.34 19.23
CA LEU A 46 12.12 40.06 17.98
C LEU A 46 11.94 41.57 18.19
N ALA A 47 10.88 41.97 18.90
CA ALA A 47 10.62 43.38 19.20
C ALA A 47 11.74 44.01 20.02
N ASP A 48 12.23 43.33 21.06
CA ASP A 48 13.35 43.78 21.88
C ASP A 48 14.63 43.94 21.05
N TYR A 49 14.95 42.96 20.20
CA TYR A 49 16.10 43.02 19.30
C TYR A 49 15.99 44.19 18.31
N MET A 50 14.84 44.36 17.67
CA MET A 50 14.59 45.44 16.71
C MET A 50 14.74 46.81 17.38
N ASN A 51 14.15 46.99 18.55
CA ASN A 51 14.21 48.26 19.28
C ASN A 51 15.62 48.58 19.82
N ALA A 52 16.40 47.57 20.20
CA ALA A 52 17.74 47.74 20.72
C ALA A 52 18.81 48.03 19.63
N ASN A 53 18.54 47.63 18.38
CA ASN A 53 19.54 47.64 17.29
C ASN A 53 19.15 48.53 16.10
N ASP A 54 18.25 49.51 16.30
CA ASP A 54 17.77 50.43 15.25
C ASP A 54 17.08 49.69 14.07
N ALA A 55 16.26 48.69 14.39
CA ALA A 55 15.43 47.93 13.45
C ALA A 55 16.18 47.42 12.20
N PRO A 56 17.27 46.65 12.36
CA PRO A 56 18.22 46.39 11.27
C PRO A 56 17.75 45.32 10.28
N LEU A 57 16.76 44.50 10.66
CA LEU A 57 16.33 43.33 9.90
C LEU A 57 15.50 43.72 8.67
N LYS A 58 15.63 42.90 7.62
CA LYS A 58 14.81 42.96 6.41
C LYS A 58 13.64 42.00 6.45
N LEU A 59 12.48 42.45 5.99
CA LEU A 59 11.25 41.68 5.93
C LEU A 59 10.86 41.42 4.46
N CYS A 60 10.62 40.16 4.10
CA CYS A 60 9.81 39.83 2.92
C CYS A 60 8.34 39.70 3.34
N VAL A 61 7.46 40.41 2.64
CA VAL A 61 6.02 40.43 2.94
C VAL A 61 5.22 40.45 1.64
N GLU A 62 4.03 39.86 1.61
CA GLU A 62 3.15 39.98 0.45
C GLU A 62 2.23 41.20 0.56
N ASN A 63 1.65 41.60 -0.58
CA ASN A 63 0.95 42.89 -0.68
C ASN A 63 -0.32 42.94 0.17
N GLU A 64 -1.06 41.84 0.32
CA GLU A 64 -2.26 41.81 1.17
C GLU A 64 -1.89 41.99 2.65
N PHE A 65 -0.97 41.21 3.22
CA PHE A 65 -0.57 41.37 4.63
C PHE A 65 0.08 42.73 4.92
N TYR A 66 0.80 43.32 3.97
CA TYR A 66 1.31 44.69 4.10
C TYR A 66 0.19 45.74 4.18
N SER A 67 -0.88 45.58 3.41
CA SER A 67 -1.91 46.62 3.22
C SER A 67 -3.18 46.44 4.05
N ARG A 68 -3.45 45.25 4.60
CA ARG A 68 -4.67 44.96 5.37
C ARG A 68 -4.65 45.65 6.74
N GLY A 69 -5.84 46.04 7.23
CA GLY A 69 -5.98 46.79 8.48
C GLY A 69 -5.56 46.02 9.74
N ASP A 70 -5.62 44.69 9.71
CA ASP A 70 -5.13 43.75 10.72
C ASP A 70 -3.79 43.10 10.31
N GLY A 71 -3.10 43.67 9.32
CA GLY A 71 -1.85 43.15 8.76
C GLY A 71 -0.58 43.61 9.51
N LEU A 72 0.51 43.78 8.77
CA LEU A 72 1.85 44.10 9.29
C LEU A 72 1.86 45.28 10.26
N PHE A 73 1.20 46.39 9.92
CA PHE A 73 1.21 47.59 10.76
C PHE A 73 0.52 47.36 12.12
N SER A 74 -0.57 46.61 12.14
CA SER A 74 -1.26 46.25 13.38
C SER A 74 -0.45 45.26 14.22
N LEU A 75 0.29 44.33 13.60
CA LEU A 75 1.21 43.43 14.29
C LEU A 75 2.33 44.23 14.97
N GLN A 76 2.96 45.15 14.22
CA GLN A 76 3.99 46.07 14.70
C GLN A 76 3.52 46.89 15.89
N ASP A 77 2.33 47.50 15.80
CA ASP A 77 1.74 48.28 16.89
C ASP A 77 1.42 47.42 18.12
N PHE A 78 0.93 46.19 17.92
CA PHE A 78 0.56 45.29 19.01
C PHE A 78 1.77 44.78 19.80
N TYR A 79 2.87 44.48 19.11
CA TYR A 79 4.12 44.00 19.71
C TYR A 79 5.11 45.12 20.07
N GLY A 80 4.90 46.33 19.57
CA GLY A 80 5.70 47.50 19.92
C GLY A 80 7.06 47.59 19.22
N PHE A 81 7.13 47.18 17.95
CA PHE A 81 8.31 47.33 17.10
C PHE A 81 7.91 47.71 15.68
N ALA A 82 8.86 48.15 14.86
CA ALA A 82 8.63 48.40 13.45
C ALA A 82 9.86 48.05 12.61
N PHE A 83 9.64 47.53 11.41
CA PHE A 83 10.65 47.48 10.36
C PHE A 83 10.84 48.88 9.75
N GLN A 84 12.06 49.22 9.36
CA GLN A 84 12.29 50.42 8.57
C GLN A 84 11.62 50.25 7.20
N GLU A 85 10.98 51.30 6.67
CA GLU A 85 10.31 51.22 5.36
C GLU A 85 11.28 50.77 4.24
N SER A 86 12.55 51.16 4.31
CA SER A 86 13.59 50.75 3.36
C SER A 86 14.02 49.28 3.48
N ASN A 87 13.61 48.59 4.54
CA ASN A 87 13.92 47.19 4.82
C ASN A 87 12.72 46.26 4.54
N ILE A 88 11.61 46.79 4.02
CA ILE A 88 10.42 46.01 3.68
C ILE A 88 10.43 45.73 2.18
N GLU A 89 10.59 44.46 1.82
CA GLU A 89 10.52 43.96 0.46
C GLU A 89 9.13 43.37 0.21
N ILE A 90 8.34 44.03 -0.62
CA ILE A 90 7.02 43.53 -1.02
C ILE A 90 7.21 42.57 -2.19
N VAL A 91 6.93 41.30 -1.97
CA VAL A 91 7.13 40.21 -2.94
C VAL A 91 5.83 39.48 -3.23
N ALA A 92 5.82 38.67 -4.30
CA ALA A 92 4.71 37.76 -4.55
C ALA A 92 4.71 36.60 -3.52
N TYR A 93 3.55 36.00 -3.26
CA TYR A 93 3.40 34.94 -2.26
C TYR A 93 4.33 33.73 -2.51
N ASP A 94 4.51 33.34 -3.77
CA ASP A 94 5.42 32.27 -4.17
C ASP A 94 6.89 32.60 -3.89
N GLN A 95 7.24 33.89 -3.82
CA GLN A 95 8.60 34.40 -3.60
C GLN A 95 8.94 34.63 -2.12
N LEU A 96 7.98 34.62 -1.18
CA LEU A 96 8.24 34.85 0.25
C LEU A 96 9.31 33.91 0.81
N TYR A 97 9.12 32.62 0.56
CA TYR A 97 9.98 31.56 1.08
C TYR A 97 11.32 31.51 0.35
N GLU A 98 11.34 31.81 -0.95
CA GLU A 98 12.56 31.91 -1.75
C GLU A 98 13.40 33.11 -1.32
N GLY A 99 12.77 34.25 -1.05
CA GLY A 99 13.43 35.43 -0.51
C GLY A 99 14.07 35.16 0.85
N LEU A 100 13.42 34.39 1.72
CA LEU A 100 14.03 33.95 2.97
C LEU A 100 15.16 32.93 2.75
N ARG A 101 15.01 31.98 1.82
CA ARG A 101 16.05 30.98 1.51
C ARG A 101 17.31 31.63 0.93
N ASP A 102 17.12 32.56 -0.01
CA ASP A 102 18.17 33.16 -0.83
C ASP A 102 18.75 34.43 -0.20
N GLU A 103 18.47 34.65 1.09
CA GLU A 103 18.98 35.75 1.92
C GLU A 103 18.62 37.16 1.42
N LEU A 104 17.50 37.29 0.69
CA LEU A 104 16.93 38.60 0.33
C LEU A 104 16.45 39.36 1.58
N CYS A 105 15.85 38.62 2.52
CA CYS A 105 15.35 39.12 3.80
C CYS A 105 15.79 38.23 4.97
N ASP A 106 15.69 38.75 6.18
CA ASP A 106 16.03 38.04 7.42
C ASP A 106 14.80 37.41 8.07
N VAL A 107 13.65 38.04 7.87
CA VAL A 107 12.34 37.62 8.35
C VAL A 107 11.40 37.56 7.14
N ALA A 108 10.54 36.57 7.07
CA ALA A 108 9.49 36.52 6.07
C ALA A 108 8.13 36.24 6.72
N GLU A 109 7.08 36.78 6.12
CA GLU A 109 5.72 36.34 6.35
C GLU A 109 5.51 34.92 5.79
N GLY A 110 4.72 34.09 6.48
CA GLY A 110 4.28 32.82 5.95
C GLY A 110 3.09 32.25 6.72
N PHE A 111 2.68 31.04 6.35
CA PHE A 111 1.70 30.25 7.10
C PHE A 111 2.41 29.22 7.97
N SER A 112 1.96 29.07 9.22
CA SER A 112 2.59 28.22 10.23
C SER A 112 2.69 26.74 9.86
N THR A 113 1.94 26.29 8.84
CA THR A 113 1.86 24.90 8.40
C THR A 113 2.41 24.63 6.99
N ASP A 114 3.10 25.61 6.39
CA ASP A 114 3.69 25.45 5.05
C ASP A 114 4.85 24.44 5.07
N GLY A 115 4.82 23.48 4.14
CA GLY A 115 5.79 22.39 4.06
C GLY A 115 7.25 22.84 3.88
N ARG A 116 7.47 24.02 3.28
CA ARG A 116 8.81 24.57 3.05
C ARG A 116 9.53 24.96 4.33
N ILE A 117 8.80 25.25 5.42
CA ILE A 117 9.41 25.62 6.70
C ILE A 117 10.35 24.50 7.17
N ALA A 118 9.83 23.27 7.23
CA ALA A 118 10.63 22.12 7.63
C ALA A 118 11.68 21.74 6.57
N ALA A 119 11.31 21.76 5.29
CA ALA A 119 12.19 21.31 4.21
C ALA A 119 13.41 22.21 4.01
N TRP A 120 13.27 23.52 4.21
CA TRP A 120 14.33 24.51 3.97
C TRP A 120 14.99 25.00 5.27
N GLY A 121 14.71 24.34 6.40
CA GLY A 121 15.35 24.64 7.68
C GLY A 121 14.91 25.97 8.29
N PHE A 122 13.69 26.42 8.04
CA PHE A 122 13.12 27.60 8.68
C PHE A 122 12.44 27.24 10.00
N ARG A 123 12.17 28.26 10.81
CA ARG A 123 11.35 28.17 12.02
C ARG A 123 10.41 29.35 12.13
N ASN A 124 9.25 29.11 12.71
CA ASN A 124 8.27 30.14 13.04
C ASN A 124 8.66 30.84 14.35
N LEU A 125 8.43 32.15 14.43
CA LEU A 125 8.46 32.88 15.69
C LEU A 125 7.14 32.69 16.44
N ASP A 126 7.21 32.37 17.73
CA ASP A 126 6.02 32.16 18.55
C ASP A 126 5.22 33.46 18.76
N ASP A 127 3.93 33.41 18.46
CA ASP A 127 2.93 34.47 18.68
C ASP A 127 2.29 34.28 20.06
N SER A 128 3.09 34.47 21.11
CA SER A 128 2.71 34.11 22.49
C SER A 128 1.49 34.88 23.00
N ARG A 129 1.25 36.09 22.46
CA ARG A 129 0.09 36.94 22.77
C ARG A 129 -1.10 36.74 21.85
N GLN A 130 -1.02 35.80 20.91
CA GLN A 130 -2.10 35.38 20.01
C GLN A 130 -2.69 36.55 19.22
N PHE A 131 -1.82 37.35 18.60
CA PHE A 131 -2.23 38.42 17.69
C PHE A 131 -3.01 37.84 16.50
N PHE A 132 -2.50 36.76 15.90
CA PHE A 132 -3.14 36.16 14.75
C PHE A 132 -4.34 35.30 15.15
N PRO A 133 -5.46 35.40 14.41
CA PRO A 133 -6.63 34.56 14.68
C PRO A 133 -6.33 33.09 14.40
N THR A 134 -7.01 32.20 15.12
CA THR A 134 -6.87 30.75 14.95
C THR A 134 -7.67 30.24 13.74
N TYR A 135 -7.04 29.46 12.88
CA TYR A 135 -7.61 28.77 11.72
C TYR A 135 -7.51 27.25 11.90
N HIS A 136 -8.43 26.70 12.68
CA HIS A 136 -8.62 25.26 12.75
C HIS A 136 -9.54 24.82 11.61
N ALA A 137 -9.09 23.88 10.78
CA ALA A 137 -9.92 23.29 9.74
C ALA A 137 -10.93 22.31 10.36
N SER A 138 -12.09 22.16 9.74
CA SER A 138 -13.09 21.21 10.19
C SER A 138 -13.99 20.80 9.02
N PRO A 139 -14.25 19.48 8.83
CA PRO A 139 -15.30 19.06 7.92
C PRO A 139 -16.64 19.67 8.32
N THR A 140 -17.29 20.36 7.40
CA THR A 140 -18.59 20.99 7.62
C THR A 140 -19.63 20.33 6.73
N ILE A 141 -20.74 19.88 7.32
CA ILE A 141 -21.79 19.12 6.63
C ILE A 141 -23.17 19.76 6.85
N ARG A 142 -24.05 19.70 5.85
CA ARG A 142 -25.45 20.11 6.04
C ARG A 142 -26.14 19.17 7.03
N GLY A 143 -26.93 19.75 7.94
CA GLY A 143 -27.66 18.99 8.96
C GLY A 143 -28.55 17.90 8.36
N GLU A 144 -29.26 18.20 7.26
CA GLU A 144 -30.10 17.23 6.55
C GLU A 144 -29.34 15.98 6.03
N VAL A 145 -28.05 16.13 5.69
CA VAL A 145 -27.23 15.01 5.23
C VAL A 145 -26.80 14.17 6.42
N LEU A 146 -26.42 14.81 7.53
CA LEU A 146 -26.02 14.09 8.73
C LEU A 146 -27.21 13.39 9.40
N GLU A 147 -28.40 13.98 9.39
CA GLU A 147 -29.64 13.33 9.85
C GLU A 147 -29.94 12.05 9.06
N LYS A 148 -29.71 12.08 7.74
CA LYS A 148 -29.91 10.91 6.87
C LYS A 148 -28.82 9.86 7.05
N TYR A 149 -27.60 10.27 7.36
CA TYR A 149 -26.42 9.41 7.45
C TYR A 149 -25.64 9.70 8.76
N PRO A 150 -26.21 9.38 9.93
CA PRO A 150 -25.59 9.72 11.22
C PRO A 150 -24.25 9.03 11.44
N GLN A 151 -23.98 7.93 10.74
CA GLN A 151 -22.69 7.24 10.75
C GLN A 151 -21.53 8.09 10.20
N LEU A 152 -21.80 9.19 9.47
CA LEU A 152 -20.75 10.07 8.96
C LEU A 152 -20.05 10.82 10.10
N GLN A 153 -20.76 11.18 11.17
CA GLN A 153 -20.18 11.95 12.26
C GLN A 153 -18.96 11.27 12.91
N PRO A 154 -19.05 10.03 13.42
CA PRO A 154 -17.89 9.37 14.02
C PRO A 154 -16.75 9.11 13.03
N ILE A 155 -17.04 9.01 11.72
CA ILE A 155 -16.01 8.84 10.68
C ILE A 155 -15.25 10.15 10.47
N LEU A 156 -15.97 11.28 10.38
CA LEU A 156 -15.38 12.59 10.13
C LEU A 156 -14.72 13.19 11.37
N ASP A 157 -15.32 12.99 12.56
CA ASP A 157 -14.76 13.45 13.85
C ASP A 157 -13.41 12.76 14.17
N ALA A 158 -13.15 11.58 13.61
CA ALA A 158 -11.86 10.89 13.78
C ALA A 158 -10.69 11.63 13.12
N LEU A 159 -10.94 12.52 12.15
CA LEU A 159 -9.88 13.24 11.43
C LEU A 159 -9.22 14.34 12.27
N GLY A 160 -10.02 15.11 13.00
CA GLY A 160 -9.57 16.34 13.67
C GLY A 160 -8.34 16.14 14.55
N PRO A 161 -8.36 15.21 15.51
CA PRO A 161 -7.23 14.95 16.40
C PRO A 161 -5.95 14.43 15.72
N LEU A 162 -6.05 13.89 14.49
CA LEU A 162 -4.93 13.31 13.75
C LEU A 162 -4.22 14.31 12.84
N LEU A 163 -4.80 15.49 12.64
CA LEU A 163 -4.25 16.54 11.79
C LEU A 163 -3.69 17.65 12.68
N ASP A 164 -2.50 17.43 13.24
CA ASP A 164 -1.70 18.46 13.94
C ASP A 164 -0.73 19.20 13.00
N ASN A 165 -0.08 20.26 13.50
CA ASN A 165 0.83 21.09 12.70
C ASN A 165 1.96 20.28 12.05
N ASP A 166 2.59 19.37 12.79
CA ASP A 166 3.69 18.54 12.26
C ASP A 166 3.18 17.61 11.14
N THR A 167 2.03 16.98 11.37
CA THR A 167 1.42 16.07 10.42
C THR A 167 1.06 16.78 9.13
N ILE A 168 0.34 17.90 9.19
CA ILE A 168 -0.10 18.59 7.98
C ILE A 168 1.08 19.21 7.22
N THR A 169 2.09 19.76 7.91
CA THR A 169 3.32 20.26 7.28
C THR A 169 4.03 19.17 6.49
N ARG A 170 4.15 17.95 7.05
CA ARG A 170 4.75 16.80 6.34
C ARG A 170 3.90 16.34 5.15
N LEU A 171 2.58 16.35 5.27
CA LEU A 171 1.69 15.99 4.16
C LEU A 171 1.78 17.04 3.03
N ASN A 172 1.80 18.33 3.36
CA ASN A 172 1.98 19.42 2.42
C ASN A 172 3.34 19.31 1.71
N ALA A 173 4.42 19.02 2.44
CA ALA A 173 5.75 18.85 1.85
C ALA A 173 5.81 17.72 0.81
N ARG A 174 5.14 16.58 1.03
CA ARG A 174 5.08 15.49 0.04
C ARG A 174 4.40 15.90 -1.28
N ILE A 175 3.44 16.81 -1.19
CA ILE A 175 2.66 17.31 -2.34
C ILE A 175 3.45 18.41 -3.07
N ASP A 176 4.09 19.29 -2.31
CA ASP A 176 4.76 20.46 -2.87
C ASP A 176 6.18 20.18 -3.32
N LEU A 177 6.90 19.30 -2.63
CA LEU A 177 8.37 19.16 -2.70
C LEU A 177 8.85 17.73 -2.98
N GLY A 178 7.95 16.74 -2.98
CA GLY A 178 8.32 15.36 -3.23
C GLY A 178 9.34 14.78 -2.24
N ALA A 179 10.17 13.85 -2.69
CA ALA A 179 11.15 13.14 -1.87
C ALA A 179 12.52 13.82 -1.88
N ASP A 180 12.85 14.56 -2.93
CA ASP A 180 14.10 15.32 -3.05
C ASP A 180 14.06 16.69 -2.34
N GLY A 181 12.88 17.18 -1.97
CA GLY A 181 12.70 18.43 -1.24
C GLY A 181 12.67 19.68 -2.14
N GLU A 182 12.61 19.49 -3.46
CA GLU A 182 12.61 20.55 -4.46
C GLU A 182 11.25 20.61 -5.20
N ARG A 183 10.90 21.81 -5.70
CA ARG A 183 9.65 22.00 -6.46
C ARG A 183 9.86 21.70 -7.94
N ASN A 184 8.85 21.11 -8.54
CA ASN A 184 8.72 20.77 -9.95
C ASN A 184 9.82 19.85 -10.50
N THR A 185 10.30 18.91 -9.69
CA THR A 185 11.30 17.90 -10.10
C THR A 185 10.66 16.64 -10.67
N GLY A 186 9.36 16.44 -10.42
CA GLY A 186 8.55 15.34 -10.95
C GLY A 186 8.44 14.14 -10.02
N ASP A 187 8.96 14.24 -8.79
CA ASP A 187 8.82 13.22 -7.75
C ASP A 187 7.73 13.56 -6.70
N GLU A 188 7.02 14.68 -6.87
CA GLU A 188 5.92 15.11 -6.00
C GLU A 188 4.75 14.13 -6.02
N GLU A 189 4.19 13.85 -4.84
CA GLU A 189 3.12 12.88 -4.72
C GLU A 189 1.74 13.51 -5.03
N PRO A 190 0.88 12.85 -5.82
CA PRO A 190 -0.48 13.32 -6.04
C PRO A 190 -1.27 13.44 -4.72
N VAL A 191 -2.05 14.52 -4.58
CA VAL A 191 -2.88 14.78 -3.38
C VAL A 191 -3.73 13.57 -2.96
N ALA A 192 -4.36 12.89 -3.92
CA ALA A 192 -5.17 11.71 -3.66
C ALA A 192 -4.36 10.54 -3.06
N GLN A 193 -3.12 10.36 -3.50
CA GLN A 193 -2.22 9.32 -2.99
C GLN A 193 -1.76 9.65 -1.57
N VAL A 194 -1.40 10.91 -1.29
CA VAL A 194 -1.02 11.39 0.04
C VAL A 194 -2.18 11.25 1.02
N ALA A 195 -3.40 11.66 0.62
CA ALA A 195 -4.60 11.50 1.43
C ALA A 195 -4.94 10.04 1.71
N TYR A 196 -4.84 9.16 0.70
CA TYR A 196 -5.07 7.73 0.86
C TYR A 196 -4.07 7.09 1.80
N SER A 197 -2.78 7.39 1.66
CA SER A 197 -1.73 6.84 2.52
C SER A 197 -1.90 7.30 3.97
N PHE A 198 -2.25 8.57 4.19
CA PHE A 198 -2.60 9.11 5.52
C PHE A 198 -3.80 8.39 6.13
N ALA A 199 -4.90 8.26 5.39
CA ALA A 199 -6.11 7.59 5.88
C ALA A 199 -5.86 6.11 6.20
N ARG A 200 -5.04 5.43 5.37
CA ARG A 200 -4.64 4.04 5.59
C ARG A 200 -3.76 3.90 6.84
N ALA A 201 -2.73 4.72 6.98
CA ALA A 201 -1.79 4.67 8.11
C ALA A 201 -2.50 4.87 9.46
N ASN A 202 -3.56 5.69 9.47
CA ASN A 202 -4.37 5.97 10.66
C ASN A 202 -5.60 5.06 10.81
N ARG A 203 -5.72 4.00 10.00
CA ARG A 203 -6.85 3.04 10.05
C ARG A 203 -8.23 3.71 9.92
N LEU A 204 -8.30 4.83 9.19
CA LEU A 204 -9.54 5.53 8.90
C LEU A 204 -10.32 4.87 7.76
N LEU A 205 -9.65 4.00 6.99
CA LEU A 205 -10.27 3.20 5.94
C LEU A 205 -10.82 1.91 6.52
N LYS A 206 -12.13 1.68 6.34
CA LYS A 206 -12.73 0.37 6.58
C LYS A 206 -12.51 -0.51 5.36
N LEU A 207 -11.35 -1.14 5.28
CA LEU A 207 -11.03 -2.10 4.21
C LEU A 207 -11.91 -3.36 4.37
N PRO A 208 -12.31 -4.01 3.26
CA PRO A 208 -13.10 -5.23 3.33
C PRO A 208 -12.33 -6.35 4.03
N THR A 209 -13.07 -7.31 4.57
CA THR A 209 -12.49 -8.58 4.99
C THR A 209 -12.46 -9.51 3.79
N ILE A 210 -11.30 -10.11 3.51
CA ILE A 210 -11.09 -11.05 2.41
C ILE A 210 -10.98 -12.46 2.99
N ILE A 211 -11.76 -13.40 2.48
CA ILE A 211 -11.74 -14.81 2.86
C ILE A 211 -10.71 -15.54 1.99
N VAL A 212 -9.58 -15.91 2.59
CA VAL A 212 -8.47 -16.60 1.90
C VAL A 212 -8.55 -18.09 2.21
N ALA A 213 -8.58 -18.93 1.18
CA ALA A 213 -8.56 -20.39 1.33
C ALA A 213 -7.39 -21.03 0.57
N SER A 214 -7.20 -22.34 0.76
CA SER A 214 -6.24 -23.15 0.01
C SER A 214 -6.55 -24.63 0.18
N GLY A 215 -5.91 -25.46 -0.65
CA GLY A 215 -5.82 -26.91 -0.42
C GLY A 215 -5.11 -27.27 0.89
N SER A 216 -5.32 -28.49 1.36
CA SER A 216 -4.79 -29.05 2.61
C SER A 216 -3.37 -29.62 2.49
N ASN A 217 -2.81 -29.75 1.29
CA ASN A 217 -1.40 -30.15 1.15
C ASN A 217 -0.44 -29.02 1.57
N THR A 218 0.78 -29.38 1.98
CA THR A 218 1.79 -28.45 2.53
C THR A 218 2.06 -27.24 1.63
N GLN A 219 2.17 -27.46 0.32
CA GLN A 219 2.46 -26.38 -0.62
C GLN A 219 1.28 -25.41 -0.73
N GLN A 220 0.06 -25.92 -0.87
CA GLN A 220 -1.16 -25.11 -0.97
C GLN A 220 -1.42 -24.32 0.31
N GLN A 221 -1.26 -24.94 1.49
CA GLN A 221 -1.36 -24.23 2.78
C GLN A 221 -0.34 -23.09 2.87
N LEU A 222 0.93 -23.34 2.49
CA LEU A 222 1.96 -22.31 2.51
C LEU A 222 1.60 -21.15 1.58
N LEU A 223 1.15 -21.43 0.34
CA LEU A 223 0.78 -20.39 -0.62
C LEU A 223 -0.42 -19.57 -0.13
N GLY A 224 -1.44 -20.23 0.42
CA GLY A 224 -2.59 -19.56 1.01
C GLY A 224 -2.21 -18.67 2.19
N GLU A 225 -1.33 -19.14 3.07
CA GLU A 225 -0.85 -18.36 4.22
C GLU A 225 -0.04 -17.15 3.77
N VAL A 226 0.83 -17.28 2.76
CA VAL A 226 1.57 -16.15 2.19
C VAL A 226 0.60 -15.07 1.66
N VAL A 227 -0.48 -15.47 0.97
CA VAL A 227 -1.51 -14.54 0.48
C VAL A 227 -2.22 -13.86 1.65
N ALA A 228 -2.63 -14.63 2.67
CA ALA A 228 -3.29 -14.10 3.85
C ALA A 228 -2.44 -13.05 4.59
N GLN A 229 -1.16 -13.35 4.80
CA GLN A 229 -0.22 -12.43 5.45
C GLN A 229 0.02 -11.17 4.63
N LEU A 230 0.13 -11.28 3.30
CA LEU A 230 0.28 -10.13 2.41
C LEU A 230 -0.92 -9.18 2.50
N LEU A 231 -2.14 -9.72 2.52
CA LEU A 231 -3.37 -8.94 2.63
C LEU A 231 -3.50 -8.27 4.00
N MET A 232 -3.20 -9.00 5.09
CA MET A 232 -3.19 -8.44 6.44
C MET A 232 -2.16 -7.30 6.57
N GLN A 233 -0.94 -7.49 6.05
CA GLN A 233 0.10 -6.45 6.06
C GLN A 233 -0.29 -5.22 5.22
N SER A 234 -1.13 -5.43 4.20
CA SER A 234 -1.70 -4.37 3.36
C SER A 234 -2.90 -3.65 4.01
N GLY A 235 -3.34 -4.09 5.20
CA GLY A 235 -4.39 -3.46 6.01
C GLY A 235 -5.78 -4.06 5.85
N TYR A 236 -5.95 -5.11 5.04
CA TYR A 236 -7.24 -5.80 4.90
C TYR A 236 -7.55 -6.64 6.15
N GLY A 237 -8.84 -6.76 6.47
CA GLY A 237 -9.28 -7.86 7.32
C GLY A 237 -9.09 -9.17 6.55
N VAL A 238 -8.72 -10.25 7.21
CA VAL A 238 -8.59 -11.56 6.56
C VAL A 238 -9.27 -12.62 7.40
N GLU A 239 -10.18 -13.37 6.79
CA GLU A 239 -10.68 -14.64 7.31
C GLU A 239 -9.85 -15.76 6.68
N ASN A 240 -9.01 -16.41 7.49
CA ASN A 240 -8.09 -17.42 7.01
C ASN A 240 -8.73 -18.82 7.09
N LYS A 241 -9.03 -19.40 5.93
CA LYS A 241 -9.56 -20.75 5.71
C LYS A 241 -8.56 -21.67 5.00
N THR A 242 -7.26 -21.36 5.09
CA THR A 242 -6.21 -22.18 4.46
C THR A 242 -6.23 -23.62 5.00
N GLY A 243 -6.13 -24.58 4.08
CA GLY A 243 -6.14 -26.01 4.39
C GLY A 243 -7.46 -26.59 4.88
N THR A 244 -8.58 -25.87 4.73
CA THR A 244 -9.91 -26.32 5.19
C THR A 244 -10.75 -27.00 4.11
N LEU A 245 -10.39 -26.84 2.84
CA LEU A 245 -11.09 -27.37 1.66
C LEU A 245 -10.06 -27.93 0.67
N ASP A 246 -10.50 -28.72 -0.31
CA ASP A 246 -9.66 -29.29 -1.37
C ASP A 246 -10.41 -29.40 -2.69
N GLY A 247 -9.66 -29.34 -3.80
CA GLY A 247 -10.14 -29.62 -5.16
C GLY A 247 -11.43 -28.89 -5.52
N GLU A 248 -12.42 -29.64 -6.03
CA GLU A 248 -13.68 -29.08 -6.52
C GLU A 248 -14.48 -28.32 -5.45
N ALA A 249 -14.30 -28.64 -4.15
CA ALA A 249 -14.95 -27.89 -3.08
C ALA A 249 -14.39 -26.47 -2.95
N LEU A 250 -13.09 -26.25 -3.17
CA LEU A 250 -12.51 -24.90 -3.24
C LEU A 250 -13.09 -24.13 -4.43
N ARG A 251 -13.16 -24.78 -5.59
CA ARG A 251 -13.69 -24.15 -6.80
C ARG A 251 -15.16 -23.74 -6.62
N GLN A 252 -16.00 -24.62 -6.08
CA GLN A 252 -17.40 -24.34 -5.81
C GLN A 252 -17.57 -23.22 -4.78
N ALA A 253 -16.75 -23.21 -3.72
CA ALA A 253 -16.78 -22.14 -2.72
C ALA A 253 -16.41 -20.78 -3.33
N LEU A 254 -15.44 -20.73 -4.25
CA LEU A 254 -15.08 -19.50 -4.97
C LEU A 254 -16.25 -19.03 -5.86
N GLU A 255 -16.82 -19.93 -6.67
CA GLU A 255 -17.94 -19.62 -7.57
C GLU A 255 -19.21 -19.19 -6.81
N ALA A 256 -19.42 -19.71 -5.60
CA ALA A 256 -20.53 -19.35 -4.72
C ALA A 256 -20.28 -18.07 -3.89
N GLY A 257 -19.06 -17.53 -3.88
CA GLY A 257 -18.68 -16.37 -3.06
C GLY A 257 -18.53 -16.68 -1.57
N GLU A 258 -18.29 -17.94 -1.20
CA GLU A 258 -18.01 -18.37 0.18
C GLU A 258 -16.54 -18.20 0.58
N ILE A 259 -15.66 -18.10 -0.42
CA ILE A 259 -14.26 -17.68 -0.34
C ILE A 259 -13.99 -16.63 -1.43
N ASP A 260 -13.04 -15.73 -1.21
CA ASP A 260 -12.73 -14.65 -2.15
C ASP A 260 -11.50 -14.98 -3.02
N ILE A 261 -10.53 -15.72 -2.46
CA ILE A 261 -9.28 -16.02 -3.14
C ILE A 261 -8.67 -17.34 -2.63
N TYR A 262 -8.09 -18.12 -3.54
CA TYR A 262 -7.25 -19.25 -3.21
C TYR A 262 -6.20 -19.49 -4.32
N PRO A 263 -5.02 -20.06 -4.01
CA PRO A 263 -4.06 -20.49 -5.03
C PRO A 263 -4.56 -21.74 -5.76
N GLU A 264 -4.43 -21.79 -7.09
CA GLU A 264 -4.87 -22.94 -7.90
C GLU A 264 -3.87 -23.23 -9.02
N ASP A 265 -3.78 -24.51 -9.38
CA ASP A 265 -2.94 -24.97 -10.48
C ASP A 265 -3.67 -24.84 -11.82
N THR A 266 -3.00 -24.22 -12.81
CA THR A 266 -3.61 -23.91 -14.10
C THR A 266 -4.11 -25.16 -14.84
N THR A 267 -3.34 -26.24 -14.80
CA THR A 267 -3.72 -27.52 -15.39
C THR A 267 -4.91 -28.15 -14.65
N VAL A 268 -4.92 -28.12 -13.32
CA VAL A 268 -6.04 -28.64 -12.50
C VAL A 268 -7.33 -27.92 -12.87
N ALA A 269 -7.28 -26.59 -12.98
CA ALA A 269 -8.46 -25.82 -13.36
C ALA A 269 -8.98 -26.17 -14.76
N LEU A 270 -8.09 -26.33 -15.75
CA LEU A 270 -8.47 -26.68 -17.11
C LEU A 270 -9.01 -28.11 -17.23
N THR A 271 -8.42 -29.08 -16.52
CA THR A 271 -8.85 -30.47 -16.63
C THR A 271 -10.08 -30.75 -15.79
N ASN A 272 -10.06 -30.34 -14.52
CA ASN A 272 -11.07 -30.78 -13.55
C ASN A 272 -12.31 -29.90 -13.58
N TYR A 273 -12.18 -28.60 -13.84
CA TYR A 273 -13.32 -27.66 -13.81
C TYR A 273 -13.80 -27.30 -15.21
N ALA A 274 -12.88 -27.04 -16.15
CA ALA A 274 -13.25 -26.79 -17.56
C ALA A 274 -13.47 -28.08 -18.38
N GLY A 275 -13.16 -29.25 -17.82
CA GLY A 275 -13.41 -30.55 -18.44
C GLY A 275 -12.58 -30.82 -19.70
N LEU A 276 -11.45 -30.14 -19.87
CA LEU A 276 -10.57 -30.37 -21.03
C LEU A 276 -9.72 -31.62 -20.81
N PRO A 277 -9.64 -32.53 -21.78
CA PRO A 277 -8.69 -33.63 -21.71
C PRO A 277 -7.26 -33.08 -21.80
N THR A 278 -6.31 -33.73 -21.13
CA THR A 278 -4.88 -33.34 -21.14
C THR A 278 -4.32 -33.21 -22.56
N SER A 279 -4.79 -34.05 -23.50
CA SER A 279 -4.40 -34.02 -24.91
C SER A 279 -4.85 -32.77 -25.67
N ALA A 280 -5.83 -32.03 -25.14
CA ALA A 280 -6.31 -30.77 -25.72
C ALA A 280 -5.62 -29.53 -25.11
N LEU A 281 -4.75 -29.70 -24.11
CA LEU A 281 -4.08 -28.58 -23.46
C LEU A 281 -2.96 -28.02 -24.37
N PRO A 282 -2.83 -26.68 -24.47
CA PRO A 282 -1.73 -26.08 -25.20
C PRO A 282 -0.36 -26.46 -24.63
N SER A 283 0.64 -26.58 -25.48
CA SER A 283 2.03 -26.65 -25.04
C SER A 283 2.53 -25.28 -24.58
N GLY A 284 3.10 -25.21 -23.38
CA GLY A 284 3.76 -24.02 -22.83
C GLY A 284 2.88 -23.19 -21.89
N ALA A 285 3.47 -22.73 -20.78
CA ALA A 285 2.76 -22.09 -19.66
C ALA A 285 1.95 -20.85 -20.04
N GLU A 286 2.49 -19.98 -20.90
CA GLU A 286 1.79 -18.76 -21.33
C GLU A 286 0.47 -19.06 -22.07
N ARG A 287 0.49 -20.06 -22.96
CA ARG A 287 -0.70 -20.44 -23.74
C ARG A 287 -1.74 -21.13 -22.86
N THR A 288 -1.29 -21.99 -21.95
CA THR A 288 -2.15 -22.65 -20.95
C THR A 288 -2.84 -21.63 -20.06
N PHE A 289 -2.08 -20.65 -19.55
CA PHE A 289 -2.62 -19.58 -18.71
C PHE A 289 -3.60 -18.67 -19.47
N ALA A 290 -3.30 -18.29 -20.71
CA ALA A 290 -4.19 -17.49 -21.54
C ALA A 290 -5.51 -18.21 -21.86
N LEU A 291 -5.47 -19.53 -22.14
CA LEU A 291 -6.68 -20.34 -22.35
C LEU A 291 -7.55 -20.36 -21.09
N LEU A 292 -6.92 -20.57 -19.93
CA LEU A 292 -7.60 -20.61 -18.65
C LEU A 292 -8.29 -19.29 -18.33
N GLN A 293 -7.59 -18.16 -18.49
CA GLN A 293 -8.17 -16.83 -18.34
C GLN A 293 -9.42 -16.65 -19.21
N ALA A 294 -9.34 -17.02 -20.50
CA ALA A 294 -10.46 -16.87 -21.43
C ALA A 294 -11.68 -17.74 -21.08
N LEU A 295 -11.47 -18.89 -20.44
CA LEU A 295 -12.56 -19.77 -20.01
C LEU A 295 -13.23 -19.25 -18.73
N ASP A 296 -12.44 -18.84 -17.75
CA ASP A 296 -12.93 -18.42 -16.43
C ASP A 296 -13.46 -16.99 -16.37
N GLU A 297 -13.06 -16.13 -17.31
CA GLU A 297 -13.59 -14.76 -17.43
C GLU A 297 -15.12 -14.75 -17.56
N ARG A 298 -15.70 -15.79 -18.19
CA ARG A 298 -17.16 -15.94 -18.34
C ARG A 298 -17.88 -16.17 -17.00
N SER A 299 -17.19 -16.76 -16.04
CA SER A 299 -17.69 -17.01 -14.69
C SER A 299 -17.30 -15.89 -13.72
N GLY A 300 -16.68 -14.81 -14.21
CA GLY A 300 -16.22 -13.69 -13.38
C GLY A 300 -15.00 -14.00 -12.53
N ILE A 301 -14.30 -15.12 -12.79
CA ILE A 301 -13.10 -15.51 -12.07
C ILE A 301 -11.88 -14.91 -12.77
N ILE A 302 -11.08 -14.17 -12.02
CA ILE A 302 -9.90 -13.47 -12.53
C ILE A 302 -8.64 -14.18 -12.05
N TRP A 303 -7.82 -14.62 -13.00
CA TRP A 303 -6.50 -15.15 -12.70
C TRP A 303 -5.46 -14.05 -12.64
N LEU A 304 -4.82 -13.90 -11.47
CA LEU A 304 -3.72 -12.98 -11.22
C LEU A 304 -2.40 -13.50 -11.83
N THR A 305 -1.34 -12.69 -11.78
CA THR A 305 -0.03 -13.04 -12.31
C THR A 305 0.43 -14.43 -11.82
N PRO A 306 0.74 -15.37 -12.74
CA PRO A 306 1.11 -16.73 -12.37
C PRO A 306 2.47 -16.76 -11.68
N SER A 307 2.66 -17.71 -10.77
CA SER A 307 3.95 -17.98 -10.14
C SER A 307 4.95 -18.60 -11.12
N ALA A 308 6.25 -18.43 -10.84
CA ALA A 308 7.31 -19.02 -11.66
C ALA A 308 7.55 -20.52 -11.43
N PHE A 309 6.98 -21.13 -10.38
CA PHE A 309 7.15 -22.56 -10.11
C PHE A 309 6.12 -23.39 -10.89
N ASN A 310 6.51 -24.62 -11.25
CA ASN A 310 5.64 -25.63 -11.86
C ASN A 310 5.57 -26.85 -10.94
N ALA A 311 4.36 -27.20 -10.48
CA ALA A 311 4.12 -28.38 -9.65
C ALA A 311 3.66 -29.55 -10.53
N ALA A 312 4.61 -30.27 -11.12
CA ALA A 312 4.32 -31.45 -11.94
C ALA A 312 4.67 -32.75 -11.19
N LYS A 313 3.87 -33.80 -11.36
CA LYS A 313 4.27 -35.16 -10.95
C LYS A 313 5.54 -35.56 -11.71
N ALA A 314 6.46 -36.23 -11.03
CA ALA A 314 7.72 -36.69 -11.60
C ALA A 314 7.98 -38.15 -11.23
N LEU A 315 8.67 -38.88 -12.12
CA LEU A 315 9.25 -40.17 -11.80
C LEU A 315 10.54 -39.94 -11.00
N VAL A 316 10.69 -40.67 -9.90
CA VAL A 316 11.85 -40.57 -9.01
C VAL A 316 12.47 -41.96 -8.88
N THR A 317 13.80 -42.03 -8.93
CA THR A 317 14.55 -43.27 -8.73
C THR A 317 15.12 -43.40 -7.32
N GLY A 318 15.30 -44.65 -6.88
CA GLY A 318 15.99 -44.95 -5.64
C GLY A 318 17.51 -44.82 -5.80
N THR A 319 18.22 -44.75 -4.66
CA THR A 319 19.70 -44.65 -4.66
C THR A 319 20.40 -45.86 -5.24
N ASN A 320 19.70 -46.99 -5.38
CA ASN A 320 20.19 -48.19 -6.05
C ASN A 320 20.50 -47.99 -7.54
N LEU A 321 19.95 -46.94 -8.16
CA LEU A 321 20.24 -46.55 -9.54
C LEU A 321 21.11 -45.29 -9.62
N ALA A 322 21.73 -44.84 -8.51
CA ALA A 322 22.50 -43.60 -8.49
C ALA A 322 23.76 -43.62 -9.40
N ASP A 323 24.31 -44.79 -9.67
CA ASP A 323 25.46 -44.96 -10.58
C ASP A 323 25.03 -45.03 -12.07
N VAL A 324 23.72 -45.00 -12.35
CA VAL A 324 23.17 -44.94 -13.70
C VAL A 324 22.91 -43.47 -14.03
N ASP A 325 23.61 -42.94 -15.04
CA ASP A 325 23.44 -41.56 -15.50
C ASP A 325 22.10 -41.42 -16.26
N MET A 326 21.03 -41.22 -15.51
CA MET A 326 19.67 -41.17 -16.00
C MET A 326 19.02 -39.87 -15.55
N THR A 327 18.79 -38.95 -16.50
CA THR A 327 18.29 -37.60 -16.20
C THR A 327 16.96 -37.29 -16.88
N THR A 328 16.56 -38.11 -17.85
CA THR A 328 15.31 -37.95 -18.61
C THR A 328 14.48 -39.24 -18.59
N ILE A 329 13.17 -39.11 -18.88
CA ILE A 329 12.29 -40.29 -19.08
C ILE A 329 12.77 -41.12 -20.28
N SER A 330 13.37 -40.49 -21.29
CA SER A 330 14.00 -41.20 -22.42
C SER A 330 15.20 -42.04 -21.97
N ASP A 331 15.99 -41.58 -21.01
CA ASP A 331 17.07 -42.38 -20.43
C ASP A 331 16.52 -43.58 -19.65
N LEU A 332 15.41 -43.38 -18.92
CA LEU A 332 14.68 -44.47 -18.25
C LEU A 332 14.18 -45.50 -19.24
N ALA A 333 13.55 -45.07 -20.33
CA ALA A 333 13.06 -45.97 -21.37
C ALA A 333 14.21 -46.77 -22.00
N ASN A 334 15.33 -46.11 -22.31
CA ASN A 334 16.53 -46.78 -22.80
C ASN A 334 17.06 -47.80 -21.80
N TYR A 335 17.10 -47.46 -20.51
CA TYR A 335 17.58 -48.35 -19.46
C TYR A 335 16.69 -49.59 -19.28
N VAL A 336 15.37 -49.40 -19.22
CA VAL A 336 14.38 -50.50 -19.14
C VAL A 336 14.54 -51.45 -20.33
N ASN A 337 14.73 -50.90 -21.54
CA ASN A 337 14.81 -51.68 -22.76
C ASN A 337 16.15 -52.40 -22.97
N THR A 338 17.26 -51.89 -22.41
CA THR A 338 18.62 -52.36 -22.76
C THR A 338 19.43 -52.96 -21.62
N SER A 339 19.15 -52.61 -20.36
CA SER A 339 19.98 -53.03 -19.22
C SER A 339 19.84 -54.50 -18.85
N GLY A 340 18.69 -55.11 -19.16
CA GLY A 340 18.32 -56.44 -18.66
C GLY A 340 18.02 -56.49 -17.16
N VAL A 341 17.97 -55.34 -16.48
CA VAL A 341 17.62 -55.21 -15.06
C VAL A 341 16.11 -54.98 -14.94
N ALA A 342 15.43 -55.83 -14.18
CA ALA A 342 14.01 -55.65 -13.88
C ALA A 342 13.84 -54.53 -12.84
N LEU A 343 13.13 -53.46 -13.23
CA LEU A 343 12.79 -52.35 -12.34
C LEU A 343 11.38 -52.52 -11.80
N ASN A 344 11.20 -52.25 -10.50
CA ASN A 344 9.89 -52.14 -9.88
C ASN A 344 9.44 -50.68 -9.93
N LEU A 345 8.21 -50.44 -10.38
CA LEU A 345 7.59 -49.14 -10.46
C LEU A 345 6.52 -49.02 -9.37
N CYS A 346 6.68 -48.06 -8.47
CA CYS A 346 5.68 -47.76 -7.44
C CYS A 346 4.90 -46.50 -7.85
N VAL A 347 3.58 -46.58 -7.86
CA VAL A 347 2.69 -45.50 -8.32
C VAL A 347 1.48 -45.33 -7.41
N GLU A 348 0.88 -44.13 -7.42
CA GLU A 348 -0.38 -43.88 -6.72
C GLU A 348 -1.56 -44.50 -7.49
N ALA A 349 -2.69 -44.69 -6.80
CA ALA A 349 -3.88 -45.27 -7.41
C ALA A 349 -4.43 -44.45 -8.59
N ASP A 350 -4.28 -43.12 -8.55
CA ASP A 350 -4.73 -42.22 -9.62
C ASP A 350 -3.87 -42.34 -10.89
N PHE A 351 -2.60 -42.68 -10.76
CA PHE A 351 -1.69 -42.94 -11.89
C PHE A 351 -2.15 -44.15 -12.72
N MET A 352 -2.82 -45.11 -12.07
CA MET A 352 -3.35 -46.33 -12.69
C MET A 352 -4.85 -46.26 -12.96
N ALA A 353 -5.50 -45.11 -12.72
CA ALA A 353 -6.95 -44.97 -12.88
C ALA A 353 -7.36 -44.69 -14.35
N GLY A 354 -8.48 -45.27 -14.78
CA GLY A 354 -9.08 -45.07 -16.10
C GLY A 354 -8.77 -46.17 -17.13
N GLU A 355 -9.45 -46.11 -18.29
CA GLU A 355 -9.25 -47.08 -19.40
C GLU A 355 -7.95 -46.85 -20.21
N SER A 356 -7.36 -45.65 -20.11
CA SER A 356 -6.02 -45.31 -20.59
C SER A 356 -5.35 -44.52 -19.48
N ASN A 357 -4.62 -45.25 -18.63
CA ASN A 357 -4.02 -44.68 -17.42
C ASN A 357 -2.69 -43.97 -17.74
N MET A 358 -2.11 -43.27 -16.75
CA MET A 358 -0.87 -42.51 -16.97
C MET A 358 0.32 -43.40 -17.32
N LEU A 359 0.34 -44.66 -16.85
CA LEU A 359 1.38 -45.62 -17.21
C LEU A 359 1.28 -46.00 -18.69
N ASP A 360 0.08 -46.34 -19.19
CA ASP A 360 -0.12 -46.70 -20.59
C ASP A 360 0.32 -45.57 -21.54
N ALA A 361 -0.02 -44.32 -21.18
CA ALA A 361 0.37 -43.14 -21.94
C ALA A 361 1.89 -42.93 -21.94
N LEU A 362 2.53 -43.12 -20.78
CA LEU A 362 3.97 -43.01 -20.61
C LEU A 362 4.72 -44.09 -21.41
N GLU A 363 4.26 -45.34 -21.34
CA GLU A 363 4.82 -46.47 -22.08
C GLU A 363 4.70 -46.29 -23.59
N ALA A 364 3.54 -45.81 -24.06
CA ALA A 364 3.29 -45.53 -25.47
C ALA A 364 4.16 -44.38 -26.01
N GLU A 365 4.31 -43.29 -25.24
CA GLU A 365 5.06 -42.10 -25.67
C GLU A 365 6.56 -42.36 -25.71
N TYR A 366 7.10 -43.06 -24.70
CA TYR A 366 8.55 -43.28 -24.55
C TYR A 366 9.03 -44.63 -25.05
N GLY A 367 8.12 -45.52 -25.46
CA GLY A 367 8.47 -46.83 -26.01
C GLY A 367 9.13 -47.76 -25.00
N MET A 368 8.65 -47.77 -23.75
CA MET A 368 9.11 -48.68 -22.69
C MET A 368 7.94 -49.51 -22.17
N THR A 369 8.24 -50.61 -21.47
CA THR A 369 7.21 -51.47 -20.90
C THR A 369 7.64 -52.03 -19.55
N PHE A 370 6.81 -51.85 -18.53
CA PHE A 370 6.95 -52.49 -17.24
C PHE A 370 6.11 -53.77 -17.22
N SER A 371 6.65 -54.83 -16.63
CA SER A 371 5.85 -56.03 -16.37
C SER A 371 4.73 -55.67 -15.39
N PRO A 372 3.48 -56.17 -15.58
CA PRO A 372 2.40 -55.95 -14.61
C PRO A 372 2.79 -56.36 -13.18
N ASP A 373 3.58 -57.42 -13.03
CA ASP A 373 4.07 -57.90 -11.73
C ASP A 373 5.11 -56.97 -11.08
N ALA A 374 5.68 -56.03 -11.84
CA ALA A 374 6.66 -55.06 -11.39
C ALA A 374 6.03 -53.70 -11.02
N VAL A 375 4.72 -53.52 -11.25
CA VAL A 375 3.99 -52.29 -10.92
C VAL A 375 3.26 -52.48 -9.60
N THR A 376 3.58 -51.66 -8.60
CA THR A 376 2.92 -51.69 -7.29
C THR A 376 2.18 -50.38 -7.04
N VAL A 377 0.90 -50.49 -6.68
CA VAL A 377 0.09 -49.32 -6.31
C VAL A 377 0.18 -49.11 -4.80
N LEU A 378 0.64 -47.94 -4.37
CA LEU A 378 0.88 -47.60 -2.97
C LEU A 378 0.39 -46.18 -2.64
N PRO A 379 0.09 -45.88 -1.37
CA PRO A 379 -0.01 -44.51 -0.89
C PRO A 379 1.30 -43.73 -1.15
N LEU A 380 1.23 -42.43 -1.43
CA LEU A 380 2.39 -41.61 -1.75
C LEU A 380 3.51 -41.69 -0.70
N SER A 381 3.17 -41.70 0.59
CA SER A 381 4.14 -41.87 1.69
C SER A 381 4.97 -43.15 1.53
N ASP A 382 4.31 -44.24 1.16
CA ASP A 382 4.88 -45.57 1.11
C ASP A 382 5.74 -45.73 -0.14
N ILE A 383 5.45 -45.00 -1.22
CA ILE A 383 6.32 -44.90 -2.40
C ILE A 383 7.68 -44.32 -2.00
N TYR A 384 7.70 -43.21 -1.25
CA TYR A 384 8.95 -42.60 -0.79
C TYR A 384 9.69 -43.48 0.24
N GLU A 385 8.97 -44.13 1.14
CA GLU A 385 9.58 -45.09 2.08
C GLU A 385 10.18 -46.30 1.35
N GLY A 386 9.48 -46.84 0.35
CA GLY A 386 9.97 -47.92 -0.49
C GLY A 386 11.24 -47.53 -1.24
N LEU A 387 11.23 -46.39 -1.94
CA LEU A 387 12.42 -45.89 -2.67
C LEU A 387 13.62 -45.65 -1.74
N ARG A 388 13.38 -45.23 -0.49
CA ARG A 388 14.44 -45.01 0.49
C ARG A 388 15.04 -46.31 1.02
N ASN A 389 14.23 -47.34 1.21
CA ASN A 389 14.65 -48.58 1.84
C ASN A 389 15.26 -49.59 0.84
N GLY A 390 15.15 -49.31 -0.47
CA GLY A 390 15.54 -50.23 -1.54
C GLY A 390 14.52 -51.34 -1.73
#